data_AF-A0A6P6NJC9-F1
#
_entry.id   AF-A0A6P6NJC9-F1
#
_cell.length_a   1.000
_cell.length_b   1.000
_cell.length_c   1.000
_cell.angle_alpha   90.00
_cell.angle_beta   90.00
_cell.angle_gamma   90.00
#
_symmetry.space_group_name_H-M   'P 1'
#
loop_
_entity.id
_entity.type
_entity.pdbx_description
1 polymer ?
#
loop_
_entity_poly.entity_id
_entity_poly.type
_entity_poly.pdbx_seq_one_letter_code
_entity_poly.pdbx_strand_id
1 'polypeptide(L)'
;CFSSSAAAHIGVGISGQEGIQAVLASDYSFSQFRFLQRLLLVHGRWSYLRMCRFLCYFFYKNFAFTMVHFWFGFFCGFSAQTVYDQYFITLYNIVYTSLPVLAMGLFDQDVPEQRSLEYPKLYEPGQLNLLFNKREFFICIAQGIYTSVVLFFIPYGVLSHATQSNGVPLADYQTFAVTTATALVIVVSVQIALDTGYWTAINHFFIWGSLGTYFTILFAMHSSILFNIFPKQFHFLGSAHNTLGQPVVWLTIALATVICIAPVLAFRFLKLDLKPQLSDTVRYTQLVLQKKQKPCGRVGRGVGGG
;
A
#
# COMPACT_ATOMS: atom_id res chain seq x y z
N CYS A 1 39.23 14.81 -13.35
CA CYS A 1 37.77 14.57 -13.35
C CYS A 1 37.32 13.23 -12.75
N PHE A 2 38.20 12.25 -12.48
CA PHE A 2 37.77 10.94 -11.97
C PHE A 2 37.32 10.95 -10.50
N SER A 3 37.94 11.78 -9.67
CA SER A 3 37.63 11.80 -8.23
C SER A 3 36.31 12.50 -7.89
N SER A 4 35.74 13.29 -8.79
CA SER A 4 34.48 14.03 -8.54
C SER A 4 33.23 13.16 -8.66
N SER A 5 33.25 12.12 -9.49
CA SER A 5 32.07 11.24 -9.67
C SER A 5 31.91 10.25 -8.53
N ALA A 6 33.00 9.72 -7.98
CA ALA A 6 32.97 8.81 -6.82
C ALA A 6 32.70 9.52 -5.49
N ALA A 7 32.97 10.83 -5.41
CA ALA A 7 32.67 11.66 -4.25
C ALA A 7 31.26 12.30 -4.29
N ALA A 8 30.56 12.21 -5.43
CA ALA A 8 29.20 12.69 -5.59
C ALA A 8 28.20 11.62 -5.13
N HIS A 9 27.06 12.04 -4.57
CA HIS A 9 25.98 11.11 -4.19
C HIS A 9 25.38 10.35 -5.38
N ILE A 10 25.53 10.87 -6.61
CA ILE A 10 25.11 10.24 -7.87
C ILE A 10 26.13 10.61 -8.94
N GLY A 11 26.85 9.63 -9.49
CA GLY A 11 27.81 9.83 -10.57
C GLY A 11 27.16 9.71 -11.95
N VAL A 12 27.30 10.72 -12.81
CA VAL A 12 26.80 10.67 -14.20
C VAL A 12 27.96 10.78 -15.20
N GLY A 13 28.13 9.77 -16.05
CA GLY A 13 29.12 9.72 -17.12
C GLY A 13 28.54 10.15 -18.46
N ILE A 14 29.31 10.92 -19.24
CA ILE A 14 28.94 11.29 -20.61
C ILE A 14 29.76 10.43 -21.58
N SER A 15 29.08 9.59 -22.36
CA SER A 15 29.68 8.69 -23.35
C SER A 15 30.12 9.48 -24.58
N GLY A 16 31.40 9.81 -24.66
CA GLY A 16 32.08 10.32 -25.85
C GLY A 16 33.19 9.37 -26.32
N GLN A 17 33.73 9.59 -27.53
CA GLN A 17 34.78 8.72 -28.09
C GLN A 17 36.07 8.66 -27.23
N GLU A 18 36.30 9.66 -26.37
CA GLU A 18 37.50 9.75 -25.51
C GLU A 18 37.22 9.43 -24.02
N GLY A 19 35.95 9.19 -23.64
CA GLY A 19 35.49 9.25 -22.24
C GLY A 19 35.07 7.92 -21.60
N ILE A 20 35.44 6.76 -22.17
CA ILE A 20 34.95 5.42 -21.75
C ILE A 20 35.22 5.14 -20.26
N GLN A 21 36.36 5.59 -19.75
CA GLN A 21 36.73 5.35 -18.36
C GLN A 21 35.77 6.06 -17.37
N ALA A 22 35.31 7.28 -17.67
CA ALA A 22 34.37 8.01 -16.81
C ALA A 22 32.95 7.41 -16.82
N VAL A 23 32.58 6.72 -17.90
CA VAL A 23 31.32 5.97 -18.02
C VAL A 23 31.32 4.73 -17.14
N LEU A 24 32.43 3.99 -17.12
CA LEU A 24 32.57 2.76 -16.34
C LEU A 24 32.55 2.98 -14.83
N ALA A 25 32.87 4.19 -14.37
CA ALA A 25 32.86 4.58 -12.96
C ALA A 25 31.62 5.41 -12.56
N SER A 26 30.58 5.47 -13.40
CA SER A 26 29.36 6.26 -13.16
C SER A 26 28.13 5.39 -12.97
N ASP A 27 27.20 5.81 -12.09
CA ASP A 27 25.92 5.11 -11.84
C ASP A 27 24.99 5.16 -13.05
N TYR A 28 25.06 6.25 -13.83
CA TYR A 28 24.31 6.43 -15.07
C TYR A 28 25.22 6.98 -16.17
N SER A 29 25.07 6.47 -17.40
CA SER A 29 25.79 6.97 -18.57
C SER A 29 24.85 7.39 -19.70
N PHE A 30 25.12 8.56 -20.29
CA PHE A 30 24.35 9.10 -21.42
C PHE A 30 25.25 9.58 -22.54
N SER A 31 24.78 9.50 -23.78
CA SER A 31 25.51 10.01 -24.94
C SER A 31 25.53 11.55 -25.04
N GLN A 32 24.55 12.24 -24.46
CA GLN A 32 24.42 13.70 -24.54
C GLN A 32 23.87 14.30 -23.23
N PHE A 33 24.32 15.51 -22.88
CA PHE A 33 23.88 16.21 -21.67
C PHE A 33 22.37 16.55 -21.65
N ARG A 34 21.70 16.68 -22.81
CA ARG A 34 20.25 16.97 -22.86
C ARG A 34 19.39 15.90 -22.18
N PHE A 35 19.88 14.66 -22.09
CA PHE A 35 19.14 13.57 -21.43
C PHE A 35 19.14 13.67 -19.90
N LEU A 36 20.09 14.42 -19.32
CA LEU A 36 20.17 14.63 -17.87
C LEU A 36 18.92 15.34 -17.33
N GLN A 37 18.39 16.32 -18.08
CA GLN A 37 17.18 17.04 -17.71
C GLN A 37 15.98 16.08 -17.56
N ARG A 38 15.81 15.16 -18.52
CA ARG A 38 14.73 14.17 -18.50
C ARG A 38 14.94 13.11 -17.41
N LEU A 39 16.18 12.71 -17.17
CA LEU A 39 16.48 11.77 -16.09
C LEU A 39 16.11 12.37 -14.72
N LEU A 40 16.59 13.57 -14.40
CA LEU A 40 16.38 14.17 -13.09
C LEU A 40 14.91 14.58 -12.87
N LEU A 41 14.35 15.38 -13.78
CA LEU A 41 13.02 15.98 -13.58
C LEU A 41 11.88 14.95 -13.65
N VAL A 42 12.03 13.92 -14.48
CA VAL A 42 11.01 12.87 -14.64
C VAL A 42 11.34 11.69 -13.74
N HIS A 43 12.44 10.98 -14.04
CA HIS A 43 12.73 9.69 -13.41
C HIS A 43 13.19 9.86 -11.96
N GLY A 44 13.99 10.89 -11.66
CA GLY A 44 14.41 11.23 -10.31
C GLY A 44 13.24 11.57 -9.40
N ARG A 45 12.34 12.46 -9.84
CA ARG A 45 11.11 12.79 -9.11
C ARG A 45 10.24 11.57 -8.89
N TRP A 46 9.97 10.78 -9.94
CA TRP A 46 9.12 9.58 -9.82
C TRP A 46 9.74 8.55 -8.87
N SER A 47 11.02 8.26 -9.02
CA SER A 47 11.74 7.33 -8.15
C SER A 47 11.66 7.77 -6.69
N TYR A 48 11.94 9.05 -6.41
CA TYR A 48 11.86 9.59 -5.06
C TYR A 48 10.44 9.49 -4.48
N LEU A 49 9.41 9.92 -5.22
CA LEU A 49 8.02 9.85 -4.76
C LEU A 49 7.54 8.43 -4.49
N ARG A 50 7.85 7.50 -5.41
CA ARG A 50 7.52 6.08 -5.25
C ARG A 50 8.22 5.48 -4.05
N MET A 51 9.51 5.76 -3.87
CA MET A 51 10.27 5.27 -2.72
C MET A 51 9.73 5.82 -1.40
N CYS A 52 9.36 7.11 -1.34
CA CYS A 52 8.76 7.70 -0.14
C CYS A 52 7.44 7.03 0.22
N ARG A 53 6.54 6.85 -0.75
CA ARG A 53 5.24 6.17 -0.55
C ARG A 53 5.43 4.71 -0.15
N PHE A 54 6.35 4.02 -0.83
CA PHE A 54 6.74 2.64 -0.53
C PHE A 54 7.19 2.51 0.93
N LEU A 55 8.13 3.34 1.37
CA LEU A 55 8.67 3.30 2.74
C LEU A 55 7.59 3.61 3.78
N CYS A 56 6.82 4.69 3.59
CA CYS A 56 5.74 5.08 4.49
C CYS A 56 4.73 3.96 4.69
N TYR A 57 4.28 3.35 3.58
CA TYR A 57 3.35 2.23 3.62
C TYR A 57 3.99 0.97 4.22
N PHE A 58 5.26 0.71 3.90
CA PHE A 58 6.01 -0.41 4.46
C PHE A 58 6.10 -0.31 5.99
N PHE A 59 6.40 0.87 6.55
CA PHE A 59 6.40 1.04 7.99
C PHE A 59 4.98 0.89 8.57
N TYR A 60 4.00 1.59 7.99
CA TYR A 60 2.60 1.51 8.41
C TYR A 60 2.09 0.07 8.54
N LYS A 61 2.23 -0.75 7.49
CA LYS A 61 1.72 -2.14 7.48
C LYS A 61 2.44 -3.04 8.47
N ASN A 62 3.73 -2.79 8.69
CA ASN A 62 4.55 -3.60 9.61
C ASN A 62 4.19 -3.26 11.05
N PHE A 63 4.05 -1.97 11.39
CA PHE A 63 3.58 -1.57 12.73
C PHE A 63 2.15 -2.02 12.99
N ALA A 64 1.25 -1.91 12.00
CA ALA A 64 -0.12 -2.40 12.11
C ALA A 64 -0.18 -3.91 12.42
N PHE A 65 0.76 -4.70 11.89
CA PHE A 65 0.87 -6.14 12.13
C PHE A 65 1.54 -6.46 13.47
N THR A 66 2.73 -5.90 13.75
CA THR A 66 3.53 -6.27 14.93
C THR A 66 2.90 -5.78 16.23
N MET A 67 2.29 -4.59 16.23
CA MET A 67 1.70 -4.03 17.45
C MET A 67 0.47 -4.81 17.92
N VAL A 68 -0.23 -5.54 17.05
CA VAL A 68 -1.34 -6.42 17.48
C VAL A 68 -0.84 -7.50 18.46
N HIS A 69 0.34 -8.07 18.21
CA HIS A 69 0.97 -9.00 19.15
C HIS A 69 1.35 -8.34 20.47
N PHE A 70 1.82 -7.08 20.40
CA PHE A 70 2.14 -6.30 21.60
C PHE A 70 0.90 -6.07 22.47
N TRP A 71 -0.23 -5.68 21.86
CA TRP A 71 -1.50 -5.50 22.58
C TRP A 71 -1.98 -6.81 23.19
N PHE A 72 -1.93 -7.91 22.44
CA PHE A 72 -2.29 -9.23 22.95
C PHE A 72 -1.41 -9.70 24.12
N GLY A 73 -0.12 -9.32 24.12
CA GLY A 73 0.83 -9.60 25.19
C GLY A 73 0.34 -9.20 26.57
N PHE A 74 -0.36 -8.06 26.69
CA PHE A 74 -0.93 -7.61 27.96
C PHE A 74 -2.05 -8.52 28.47
N PHE A 75 -2.83 -9.13 27.56
CA PHE A 75 -3.95 -10.00 27.92
C PHE A 75 -3.53 -11.43 28.24
N CYS A 76 -2.42 -11.91 27.65
CA CYS A 76 -1.90 -13.25 27.89
C CYS A 76 -0.83 -13.31 29.01
N GLY A 77 -0.61 -12.21 29.75
CA GLY A 77 0.38 -12.15 30.83
C GLY A 77 1.83 -12.23 30.33
N PHE A 78 2.09 -11.76 29.10
CA PHE A 78 3.40 -11.83 28.43
C PHE A 78 3.94 -13.26 28.25
N SER A 79 3.06 -14.24 28.08
CA SER A 79 3.43 -15.65 27.81
C SER A 79 4.05 -15.91 26.43
N ALA A 80 4.38 -14.87 25.67
CA ALA A 80 4.92 -14.90 24.30
C ALA A 80 4.04 -15.64 23.27
N GLN A 81 2.75 -15.82 23.56
CA GLN A 81 1.80 -16.44 22.63
C GLN A 81 1.48 -15.50 21.45
N THR A 82 1.53 -16.01 20.22
CA THR A 82 1.28 -15.25 19.00
C THR A 82 -0.18 -15.30 18.57
N VAL A 83 -0.83 -14.13 18.44
CA VAL A 83 -2.20 -13.99 17.90
C VAL A 83 -2.40 -14.72 16.58
N TYR A 84 -1.47 -14.50 15.65
CA TYR A 84 -1.53 -15.10 14.33
C TYR A 84 -0.82 -16.46 14.28
N ASP A 85 -1.26 -17.29 13.34
CA ASP A 85 -0.59 -18.53 12.99
C ASP A 85 0.81 -18.27 12.41
N GLN A 86 1.78 -19.13 12.71
CA GLN A 86 3.16 -19.03 12.26
C GLN A 86 3.29 -18.93 10.73
N TYR A 87 2.44 -19.63 9.97
CA TYR A 87 2.43 -19.55 8.52
C TYR A 87 1.90 -18.19 8.03
N PHE A 88 0.89 -17.62 8.72
CA PHE A 88 0.41 -16.27 8.41
C PHE A 88 1.50 -15.22 8.66
N ILE A 89 2.19 -15.29 9.80
CA ILE A 89 3.30 -14.38 10.13
C ILE A 89 4.36 -14.37 9.03
N THR A 90 4.74 -15.56 8.56
CA THR A 90 5.77 -15.73 7.52
C THR A 90 5.30 -15.22 6.16
N LEU A 91 4.07 -15.57 5.76
CA LEU A 91 3.52 -15.24 4.43
C LEU A 91 3.05 -13.78 4.33
N TYR A 92 2.72 -13.13 5.44
CA TYR A 92 2.25 -11.74 5.47
C TYR A 92 3.23 -10.78 4.80
N ASN A 93 4.51 -10.84 5.20
CA ASN A 93 5.53 -9.95 4.65
C ASN A 93 6.03 -10.37 3.26
N ILE A 94 5.98 -11.66 2.92
CA ILE A 94 6.54 -12.20 1.68
C ILE A 94 5.54 -12.19 0.55
N VAL A 95 4.30 -12.65 0.77
CA VAL A 95 3.33 -12.90 -0.30
C VAL A 95 2.20 -11.87 -0.28
N TYR A 96 1.56 -11.70 0.88
CA TYR A 96 0.31 -10.92 0.96
C TYR A 96 0.53 -9.42 0.81
N THR A 97 1.67 -8.91 1.27
CA THR A 97 1.89 -7.45 1.31
C THR A 97 3.10 -6.96 0.52
N SER A 98 4.03 -7.80 0.07
CA SER A 98 5.17 -7.32 -0.73
C SER A 98 4.78 -7.03 -2.18
N LEU A 99 3.97 -7.89 -2.80
CA LEU A 99 3.62 -7.81 -4.22
C LEU A 99 2.81 -6.56 -4.56
N PRO A 100 1.75 -6.19 -3.80
CA PRO A 100 1.02 -4.94 -4.06
C PRO A 100 1.90 -3.70 -3.84
N VAL A 101 2.76 -3.74 -2.84
CA VAL A 101 3.64 -2.62 -2.47
C VAL A 101 4.73 -2.41 -3.50
N LEU A 102 5.29 -3.49 -4.04
CA LEU A 102 6.26 -3.47 -5.12
C LEU A 102 5.61 -3.00 -6.43
N ALA A 103 4.39 -3.46 -6.73
CA ALA A 103 3.64 -2.99 -7.88
C ALA A 103 3.40 -1.47 -7.82
N MET A 104 2.96 -0.96 -6.67
CA MET A 104 2.80 0.48 -6.44
C MET A 104 4.16 1.22 -6.55
N GLY A 105 5.22 0.68 -5.95
CA GLY A 105 6.56 1.28 -6.00
C GLY A 105 7.19 1.31 -7.40
N LEU A 106 6.77 0.45 -8.33
CA LEU A 106 7.33 0.39 -9.68
C LEU A 106 6.44 1.08 -10.73
N PHE A 107 5.12 0.94 -10.63
CA PHE A 107 4.19 1.34 -11.69
C PHE A 107 3.35 2.58 -11.36
N ASP A 108 3.41 3.11 -10.13
CA ASP A 108 2.64 4.31 -9.77
C ASP A 108 3.22 5.56 -10.47
N GLN A 109 2.36 6.30 -11.16
CA GLN A 109 2.71 7.53 -11.87
C GLN A 109 1.82 8.65 -11.35
N ASP A 110 2.44 9.70 -10.80
CA ASP A 110 1.72 10.85 -10.28
C ASP A 110 1.31 11.83 -11.39
N VAL A 111 2.23 12.12 -12.33
CA VAL A 111 2.06 13.08 -13.43
C VAL A 111 2.71 12.52 -14.70
N PRO A 112 2.07 12.64 -15.89
CA PRO A 112 2.66 12.19 -17.15
C PRO A 112 3.93 12.98 -17.50
N GLU A 113 4.86 12.30 -18.17
CA GLU A 113 6.22 12.76 -18.44
C GLU A 113 6.31 14.17 -19.05
N GLN A 114 5.51 14.47 -20.07
CA GLN A 114 5.54 15.75 -20.79
C GLN A 114 5.31 16.95 -19.86
N ARG A 115 4.48 16.78 -18.82
CA ARG A 115 4.16 17.86 -17.88
C ARG A 115 5.21 18.02 -16.79
N SER A 116 5.88 16.94 -16.40
CA SER A 116 7.05 17.00 -15.51
C SER A 116 8.18 17.83 -16.13
N LEU A 117 8.32 17.81 -17.46
CA LEU A 117 9.26 18.65 -18.20
C LEU A 117 8.79 20.10 -18.37
N GLU A 118 7.49 20.33 -18.54
CA GLU A 118 6.89 21.65 -18.73
C GLU A 118 6.91 22.50 -17.43
N TYR A 119 6.78 21.85 -16.26
CA TYR A 119 6.76 22.51 -14.96
C TYR A 119 7.90 22.05 -14.04
N PRO A 120 9.14 22.52 -14.22
CA PRO A 120 10.29 22.10 -13.41
C PRO A 120 10.15 22.45 -11.91
N LYS A 121 9.27 23.41 -11.54
CA LYS A 121 8.94 23.73 -10.14
C LYS A 121 8.35 22.53 -9.37
N LEU A 122 7.87 21.50 -10.07
CA LEU A 122 7.46 20.25 -9.45
C LEU A 122 8.65 19.51 -8.78
N TYR A 123 9.90 19.78 -9.15
CA TYR A 123 11.05 19.10 -8.56
C TYR A 123 11.44 19.63 -7.17
N GLU A 124 11.08 20.88 -6.86
CA GLU A 124 11.46 21.60 -5.64
C GLU A 124 11.11 20.89 -4.31
N PRO A 125 9.91 20.27 -4.14
CA PRO A 125 9.57 19.55 -2.91
C PRO A 125 10.45 18.33 -2.63
N GLY A 126 11.03 17.73 -3.67
CA GLY A 126 11.98 16.62 -3.54
C GLY A 126 13.34 17.10 -3.01
N GLN A 127 13.80 18.26 -3.49
CA GLN A 127 15.07 18.87 -3.03
C GLN A 127 15.00 19.32 -1.57
N LEU A 128 13.83 19.77 -1.12
CA LEU A 128 13.57 20.19 0.26
C LEU A 128 13.24 19.02 1.21
N ASN A 129 13.32 17.76 0.73
CA ASN A 129 12.99 16.55 1.50
C ASN A 129 11.61 16.58 2.18
N LEU A 130 10.63 17.26 1.57
CA LEU A 130 9.31 17.47 2.18
C LEU A 130 8.41 16.23 2.11
N LEU A 131 8.76 15.23 1.30
CA LEU A 131 7.97 14.03 1.08
C LEU A 131 8.34 12.87 2.01
N PHE A 132 9.59 12.84 2.48
CA PHE A 132 10.05 11.89 3.50
C PHE A 132 10.90 12.62 4.52
N ASN A 133 10.22 13.34 5.40
CA ASN A 133 10.80 13.98 6.56
C ASN A 133 10.55 13.12 7.81
N LYS A 134 11.31 13.36 8.89
CA LYS A 134 11.16 12.65 10.17
C LYS A 134 9.72 12.71 10.69
N ARG A 135 9.04 13.85 10.47
CA ARG A 135 7.64 14.04 10.85
C ARG A 135 6.71 13.07 10.14
N GLU A 136 6.80 12.98 8.82
CA GLU A 136 5.99 12.09 7.99
C GLU A 136 6.22 10.61 8.36
N PHE A 137 7.46 10.25 8.69
CA PHE A 137 7.78 8.93 9.22
C PHE A 137 7.05 8.65 10.55
N PHE A 138 7.11 9.56 11.52
CA PHE A 138 6.37 9.40 12.79
C PHE A 138 4.85 9.37 12.60
N ILE A 139 4.31 10.13 11.64
CA ILE A 139 2.88 10.06 11.30
C ILE A 139 2.51 8.67 10.79
N CYS A 140 3.33 8.06 9.93
CA CYS A 140 3.10 6.70 9.41
C CYS A 140 3.13 5.66 10.54
N ILE A 141 4.07 5.79 11.48
CA ILE A 141 4.14 4.93 12.66
C ILE A 141 2.89 5.09 13.52
N ALA A 142 2.51 6.34 13.85
CA ALA A 142 1.33 6.62 14.65
C ALA A 142 0.04 6.08 14.00
N GLN A 143 -0.07 6.19 12.67
CA GLN A 143 -1.18 5.60 11.91
C GLN A 143 -1.19 4.07 11.99
N GLY A 144 -0.01 3.43 11.93
CA GLY A 144 0.14 1.98 12.09
C GLY A 144 -0.25 1.52 13.50
N ILE A 145 0.18 2.24 14.53
CA ILE A 145 -0.21 2.00 15.93
C ILE A 145 -1.72 2.14 16.09
N TYR A 146 -2.32 3.23 15.61
CA TYR A 146 -3.77 3.43 15.64
C TYR A 146 -4.51 2.25 14.98
N THR A 147 -4.07 1.85 13.80
CA THR A 147 -4.67 0.73 13.07
C THR A 147 -4.56 -0.58 13.85
N SER A 148 -3.41 -0.85 14.49
CA SER A 148 -3.24 -2.05 15.33
C SER A 148 -4.16 -2.08 16.55
N VAL A 149 -4.42 -0.91 17.17
CA VAL A 149 -5.34 -0.78 18.30
C VAL A 149 -6.75 -1.14 17.84
N VAL A 150 -7.22 -0.54 16.74
CA VAL A 150 -8.56 -0.84 16.19
C VAL A 150 -8.68 -2.31 15.80
N LEU A 151 -7.67 -2.86 15.11
CA LEU A 151 -7.65 -4.26 14.68
C LEU A 151 -7.64 -5.26 15.84
N PHE A 152 -7.13 -4.88 17.01
CA PHE A 152 -7.15 -5.72 18.20
C PHE A 152 -8.46 -5.57 18.99
N PHE A 153 -8.82 -4.33 19.36
CA PHE A 153 -9.92 -4.07 20.29
C PHE A 153 -11.30 -4.27 19.65
N ILE A 154 -11.49 -3.99 18.35
CA ILE A 154 -12.80 -4.16 17.70
C ILE A 154 -13.17 -5.65 17.63
N PRO A 155 -12.34 -6.56 17.08
CA PRO A 155 -12.66 -7.98 17.14
C PRO A 155 -12.76 -8.50 18.56
N TYR A 156 -11.90 -8.06 19.48
CA TYR A 156 -11.95 -8.50 20.87
C TYR A 156 -13.28 -8.16 21.54
N GLY A 157 -13.75 -6.92 21.39
CA GLY A 157 -15.01 -6.46 21.99
C GLY A 157 -16.26 -7.05 21.32
N VAL A 158 -16.26 -7.24 20.01
CA VAL A 158 -17.43 -7.82 19.32
C VAL A 158 -17.51 -9.32 19.56
N LEU A 159 -16.40 -10.06 19.45
CA LEU A 159 -16.42 -11.52 19.60
C LEU A 159 -16.61 -11.96 21.06
N SER A 160 -16.19 -11.17 22.05
CA SER A 160 -16.42 -11.49 23.46
C SER A 160 -17.90 -11.46 23.86
N HIS A 161 -18.71 -10.66 23.17
CA HIS A 161 -20.15 -10.53 23.39
C HIS A 161 -21.00 -11.25 22.33
N ALA A 162 -20.39 -11.79 21.27
CA ALA A 162 -21.10 -12.48 20.21
C ALA A 162 -21.33 -13.97 20.52
N THR A 163 -22.51 -14.44 20.19
CA THR A 163 -22.90 -15.86 20.21
C THR A 163 -23.28 -16.32 18.80
N GLN A 164 -22.92 -17.56 18.45
CA GLN A 164 -23.34 -18.19 17.20
C GLN A 164 -24.86 -18.28 17.10
N SER A 165 -25.38 -18.40 15.88
CA SER A 165 -26.78 -18.80 15.63
C SER A 165 -27.18 -20.10 16.34
N ASN A 166 -26.19 -20.94 16.66
CA ASN A 166 -26.35 -22.24 17.29
C ASN A 166 -26.22 -22.18 18.83
N GLY A 167 -26.09 -20.98 19.41
CA GLY A 167 -25.98 -20.77 20.87
C GLY A 167 -24.57 -20.97 21.45
N VAL A 168 -23.59 -21.41 20.66
CA VAL A 168 -22.18 -21.55 21.08
C VAL A 168 -21.51 -20.16 21.11
N PRO A 169 -20.75 -19.80 22.16
CA PRO A 169 -19.99 -18.54 22.18
C PRO A 169 -19.02 -18.42 20.99
N LEU A 170 -18.91 -17.23 20.39
CA LEU A 170 -17.90 -16.93 19.35
C LEU A 170 -16.50 -16.67 19.91
N ALA A 171 -16.37 -16.67 21.24
CA ALA A 171 -15.19 -16.24 21.98
C ALA A 171 -14.06 -17.29 21.96
N ASP A 172 -13.91 -18.02 20.86
CA ASP A 172 -12.79 -18.93 20.66
C ASP A 172 -11.58 -18.14 20.16
N TYR A 173 -10.42 -18.46 20.74
CA TYR A 173 -9.14 -17.86 20.35
C TYR A 173 -8.89 -17.93 18.84
N GLN A 174 -9.32 -19.03 18.22
CA GLN A 174 -9.10 -19.24 16.80
C GLN A 174 -9.98 -18.34 15.92
N THR A 175 -11.26 -18.18 16.27
CA THR A 175 -12.17 -17.27 15.56
C THR A 175 -11.65 -15.84 15.68
N PHE A 176 -11.12 -15.44 16.84
CA PHE A 176 -10.45 -14.16 17.03
C PHE A 176 -9.20 -14.02 16.14
N ALA A 177 -8.32 -15.02 16.10
CA ALA A 177 -7.11 -15.01 15.28
C ALA A 177 -7.42 -14.88 13.78
N VAL A 178 -8.37 -15.66 13.27
CA VAL A 178 -8.79 -15.61 11.85
C VAL A 178 -9.47 -14.28 11.53
N THR A 179 -10.34 -13.78 12.40
CA THR A 179 -11.02 -12.48 12.20
C THR A 179 -10.03 -11.32 12.19
N THR A 180 -9.07 -11.32 13.12
CA THR A 180 -8.07 -10.25 13.21
C THR A 180 -7.08 -10.31 12.03
N ALA A 181 -6.70 -11.52 11.58
CA ALA A 181 -5.83 -11.69 10.42
C ALA A 181 -6.49 -11.24 9.11
N THR A 182 -7.75 -11.64 8.89
CA THR A 182 -8.53 -11.24 7.72
C THR A 182 -8.78 -9.74 7.70
N ALA A 183 -9.16 -9.15 8.85
CA ALA A 183 -9.31 -7.71 9.00
C ALA A 183 -8.02 -6.96 8.68
N LEU A 184 -6.86 -7.41 9.19
CA LEU A 184 -5.58 -6.80 8.88
C LEU A 184 -5.29 -6.79 7.37
N VAL A 185 -5.41 -7.94 6.70
CA VAL A 185 -5.14 -8.05 5.25
C VAL A 185 -6.08 -7.14 4.46
N ILE A 186 -7.37 -7.10 4.80
CA ILE A 186 -8.35 -6.24 4.13
C ILE A 186 -8.03 -4.76 4.36
N VAL A 187 -7.80 -4.33 5.61
CA VAL A 187 -7.49 -2.93 5.94
C VAL A 187 -6.25 -2.45 5.19
N VAL A 188 -5.19 -3.24 5.20
CA VAL A 188 -3.94 -2.93 4.51
C VAL A 188 -4.18 -2.87 2.99
N SER A 189 -4.93 -3.83 2.43
CA SER A 189 -5.27 -3.86 1.00
C SER A 189 -6.11 -2.65 0.55
N VAL A 190 -7.09 -2.23 1.36
CA VAL A 190 -7.88 -1.04 1.04
C VAL A 190 -7.05 0.23 1.23
N GLN A 191 -6.17 0.28 2.23
CA GLN A 191 -5.26 1.41 2.42
C GLN A 191 -4.35 1.62 1.19
N ILE A 192 -3.74 0.55 0.64
CA ILE A 192 -2.92 0.69 -0.58
C ILE A 192 -3.76 1.05 -1.80
N ALA A 193 -4.98 0.53 -1.90
CA ALA A 193 -5.91 0.91 -2.96
C ALA A 193 -6.24 2.42 -2.92
N LEU A 194 -6.43 2.98 -1.73
CA LEU A 194 -6.67 4.41 -1.54
C LEU A 194 -5.43 5.28 -1.76
N ASP A 195 -4.25 4.74 -1.50
CA ASP A 195 -2.96 5.42 -1.69
C ASP A 195 -2.52 5.44 -3.15
N THR A 196 -3.04 4.51 -3.96
CA THR A 196 -2.73 4.38 -5.39
C THR A 196 -3.39 5.52 -6.17
N GLY A 197 -2.58 6.44 -6.70
CA GLY A 197 -3.07 7.61 -7.41
C GLY A 197 -3.51 7.31 -8.85
N TYR A 198 -2.87 6.35 -9.51
CA TYR A 198 -3.14 5.94 -10.88
C TYR A 198 -3.47 4.44 -10.97
N TRP A 199 -4.72 4.15 -11.29
CA TRP A 199 -5.22 2.78 -11.39
C TRP A 199 -4.87 2.15 -12.73
N THR A 200 -3.83 1.32 -12.75
CA THR A 200 -3.48 0.48 -13.90
C THR A 200 -4.09 -0.92 -13.75
N ALA A 201 -4.18 -1.65 -14.87
CA ALA A 201 -4.55 -3.07 -14.84
C ALA A 201 -3.58 -3.92 -14.01
N ILE A 202 -2.30 -3.54 -14.01
CA ILE A 202 -1.24 -4.18 -13.22
C ILE A 202 -1.51 -3.98 -11.72
N ASN A 203 -1.83 -2.75 -11.29
CA ASN A 203 -2.15 -2.47 -9.89
C ASN A 203 -3.39 -3.25 -9.43
N HIS A 204 -4.42 -3.37 -10.28
CA HIS A 204 -5.57 -4.23 -9.99
C HIS A 204 -5.15 -5.69 -9.80
N PHE A 205 -4.40 -6.24 -10.76
CA PHE A 205 -3.98 -7.64 -10.71
C PHE A 205 -3.20 -7.95 -9.42
N PHE A 206 -2.27 -7.08 -8.99
CA PHE A 206 -1.50 -7.32 -7.78
C PHE A 206 -2.31 -7.13 -6.49
N ILE A 207 -3.15 -6.09 -6.39
CA ILE A 207 -3.98 -5.87 -5.19
C ILE A 207 -5.00 -7.01 -5.03
N TRP A 208 -5.81 -7.27 -6.05
CA TRP A 208 -6.83 -8.33 -5.99
C TRP A 208 -6.21 -9.72 -5.96
N GLY A 209 -5.10 -9.92 -6.68
CA GLY A 209 -4.34 -11.16 -6.66
C GLY A 209 -3.78 -11.47 -5.27
N SER A 210 -3.25 -10.47 -4.55
CA SER A 210 -2.75 -10.66 -3.18
C SER A 210 -3.87 -11.01 -2.18
N LEU A 211 -5.05 -10.42 -2.35
CA LEU A 211 -6.22 -10.75 -1.54
C LEU A 211 -6.73 -12.16 -1.85
N GLY A 212 -6.76 -12.53 -3.14
CA GLY A 212 -7.14 -13.86 -3.59
C GLY A 212 -6.17 -14.94 -3.11
N THR A 213 -4.86 -14.72 -3.19
CA THR A 213 -3.86 -15.67 -2.69
C THR A 213 -3.96 -15.84 -1.17
N TYR A 214 -4.27 -14.77 -0.44
CA TYR A 214 -4.56 -14.86 1.00
C TYR A 214 -5.73 -15.81 1.30
N PHE A 215 -6.89 -15.62 0.66
CA PHE A 215 -8.03 -16.52 0.87
C PHE A 215 -7.72 -17.95 0.44
N THR A 216 -7.07 -18.14 -0.71
CA THR A 216 -6.67 -19.48 -1.19
C THR A 216 -5.78 -20.18 -0.18
N ILE A 217 -4.77 -19.50 0.38
CA ILE A 217 -3.89 -20.10 1.39
C ILE A 217 -4.63 -20.32 2.71
N LEU A 218 -5.47 -19.38 3.14
CA LEU A 218 -6.27 -19.53 4.37
C LEU A 218 -7.16 -20.77 4.30
N PHE A 219 -7.89 -20.96 3.19
CA PHE A 219 -8.72 -22.13 2.96
C PHE A 219 -7.90 -23.41 2.77
N ALA A 220 -6.76 -23.34 2.08
CA ALA A 220 -5.86 -24.50 1.93
C ALA A 220 -5.33 -24.97 3.30
N MET A 221 -4.85 -24.06 4.14
CA MET A 221 -4.30 -24.38 5.46
C MET A 221 -5.34 -24.97 6.42
N HIS A 222 -6.61 -24.62 6.26
CA HIS A 222 -7.73 -25.15 7.06
C HIS A 222 -8.49 -26.29 6.37
N SER A 223 -8.02 -26.74 5.19
CA SER A 223 -8.63 -27.85 4.45
C SER A 223 -8.22 -29.20 5.03
N SER A 224 -9.10 -30.19 4.87
CA SER A 224 -8.86 -31.57 5.31
C SER A 224 -7.68 -32.24 4.62
N ILE A 225 -7.23 -31.74 3.47
CA ILE A 225 -6.14 -32.31 2.68
C ILE A 225 -4.78 -32.08 3.37
N LEU A 226 -4.51 -30.85 3.81
CA LEU A 226 -3.25 -30.50 4.50
C LEU A 226 -3.18 -31.07 5.92
N PHE A 227 -4.32 -31.17 6.60
CA PHE A 227 -4.45 -31.86 7.88
C PHE A 227 -4.05 -33.34 7.80
N ASN A 228 -4.46 -34.04 6.73
CA ASN A 228 -4.11 -35.45 6.52
C ASN A 228 -2.63 -35.67 6.20
N ILE A 229 -1.93 -34.67 5.64
CA ILE A 229 -0.52 -34.76 5.26
C ILE A 229 0.41 -34.34 6.42
N PHE A 230 0.04 -33.30 7.19
CA PHE A 230 0.84 -32.80 8.32
C PHE A 230 -0.01 -32.57 9.60
N PRO A 231 -0.47 -33.65 10.27
CA PRO A 231 -1.39 -33.56 11.40
C PRO A 231 -0.79 -32.85 12.64
N LYS A 232 0.54 -32.83 12.79
CA LYS A 232 1.23 -32.13 13.90
C LYS A 232 1.39 -30.62 13.70
N GLN A 233 1.21 -30.12 12.48
CA GLN A 233 1.41 -28.70 12.13
C GLN A 233 0.08 -27.97 11.92
N PHE A 234 -0.97 -28.67 11.48
CA PHE A 234 -2.29 -28.09 11.26
C PHE A 234 -3.27 -28.74 12.22
N HIS A 235 -3.42 -28.20 13.43
CA HIS A 235 -4.32 -28.78 14.44
C HIS A 235 -5.80 -28.38 14.23
N PHE A 236 -6.09 -27.42 13.35
CA PHE A 236 -7.40 -26.80 13.30
C PHE A 236 -8.15 -27.04 11.99
N LEU A 237 -8.99 -28.07 11.99
CA LEU A 237 -9.83 -28.45 10.86
C LEU A 237 -11.07 -27.53 10.75
N GLY A 238 -11.33 -26.96 9.58
CA GLY A 238 -12.64 -26.34 9.26
C GLY A 238 -13.00 -25.03 9.98
N SER A 239 -12.18 -24.55 10.92
CA SER A 239 -12.48 -23.33 11.69
C SER A 239 -12.52 -22.06 10.84
N ALA A 240 -11.70 -21.95 9.79
CA ALA A 240 -11.80 -20.83 8.86
C ALA A 240 -13.16 -20.81 8.12
N HIS A 241 -13.69 -21.97 7.74
CA HIS A 241 -15.00 -22.07 7.09
C HIS A 241 -16.13 -21.73 8.07
N ASN A 242 -16.05 -22.23 9.32
CA ASN A 242 -17.05 -21.92 10.34
C ASN A 242 -17.03 -20.44 10.74
N THR A 243 -15.84 -19.86 10.89
CA THR A 243 -15.65 -18.45 11.25
C THR A 243 -16.08 -17.52 10.11
N LEU A 244 -15.62 -17.76 8.87
CA LEU A 244 -16.01 -16.94 7.71
C LEU A 244 -17.44 -17.18 7.23
N GLY A 245 -18.08 -18.27 7.65
CA GLY A 245 -19.51 -18.48 7.40
C GLY A 245 -20.41 -17.58 8.23
N GLN A 246 -19.88 -16.95 9.30
CA GLN A 246 -20.69 -16.15 10.21
C GLN A 246 -20.77 -14.69 9.76
N PRO A 247 -21.97 -14.11 9.65
CA PRO A 247 -22.14 -12.73 9.21
C PRO A 247 -21.54 -11.72 10.20
N VAL A 248 -21.53 -12.05 11.50
CA VAL A 248 -20.95 -11.22 12.56
C VAL A 248 -19.46 -10.96 12.31
N VAL A 249 -18.72 -11.95 11.80
CA VAL A 249 -17.30 -11.81 11.49
C VAL A 249 -17.07 -10.80 10.36
N TRP A 250 -17.85 -10.88 9.28
CA TRP A 250 -17.78 -9.91 8.18
C TRP A 250 -18.19 -8.50 8.59
N LEU A 251 -19.22 -8.37 9.44
CA LEU A 251 -19.61 -7.07 10.00
C LEU A 251 -18.50 -6.48 10.88
N THR A 252 -17.84 -7.32 11.68
CA THR A 252 -16.69 -6.92 12.51
C THR A 252 -15.52 -6.44 11.65
N ILE A 253 -15.20 -7.18 10.59
CA ILE A 253 -14.15 -6.80 9.63
C ILE A 253 -14.51 -5.48 8.93
N ALA A 254 -15.75 -5.33 8.46
CA ALA A 254 -16.21 -4.11 7.82
C ALA A 254 -16.15 -2.92 8.78
N LEU A 255 -16.60 -3.09 10.03
CA LEU A 255 -16.55 -2.07 11.06
C LEU A 255 -15.11 -1.65 11.36
N ALA A 256 -14.21 -2.62 11.59
CA ALA A 256 -12.79 -2.35 11.81
C ALA A 256 -12.18 -1.59 10.61
N THR A 257 -12.55 -1.99 9.39
CA THR A 257 -12.08 -1.35 8.16
C THR A 257 -12.54 0.10 8.05
N VAL A 258 -13.81 0.37 8.32
CA VAL A 258 -14.36 1.73 8.32
C VAL A 258 -13.68 2.60 9.39
N ILE A 259 -13.50 2.10 10.61
CA ILE A 259 -12.87 2.84 11.71
C ILE A 259 -11.39 3.13 11.42
N CYS A 260 -10.67 2.21 10.78
CA CYS A 260 -9.28 2.42 10.38
C CYS A 260 -9.16 3.48 9.27
N ILE A 261 -10.04 3.44 8.27
CA ILE A 261 -9.91 4.24 7.04
C ILE A 261 -10.55 5.63 7.16
N ALA A 262 -11.68 5.75 7.85
CA ALA A 262 -12.42 7.00 8.01
C ALA A 262 -11.54 8.19 8.47
N PRO A 263 -10.71 8.09 9.53
CA PRO A 263 -9.88 9.22 9.96
C PRO A 263 -8.79 9.55 8.94
N VAL A 264 -8.26 8.56 8.23
CA VAL A 264 -7.23 8.77 7.19
C VAL A 264 -7.82 9.54 6.01
N LEU A 265 -9.03 9.15 5.57
CA LEU A 265 -9.76 9.86 4.53
C LEU A 265 -10.14 11.27 4.98
N ALA A 266 -10.72 11.42 6.17
CA ALA A 266 -11.11 12.72 6.71
C ALA A 266 -9.92 13.67 6.79
N PHE A 267 -8.77 13.20 7.29
CA PHE A 267 -7.55 13.99 7.35
C PHE A 267 -7.04 14.39 5.95
N ARG A 268 -7.13 13.49 4.96
CA ARG A 268 -6.76 13.80 3.57
C ARG A 268 -7.67 14.86 2.96
N PHE A 269 -8.99 14.72 3.11
CA PHE A 269 -9.95 15.71 2.62
C PHE A 269 -9.73 17.07 3.28
N LEU A 270 -9.59 17.12 4.61
CA LEU A 270 -9.30 18.37 5.33
C LEU A 270 -7.99 19.01 4.87
N LYS A 271 -6.94 18.21 4.64
CA LYS A 271 -5.66 18.73 4.15
C LYS A 271 -5.79 19.30 2.73
N LEU A 272 -6.52 18.62 1.85
CA LEU A 272 -6.79 19.08 0.49
C LEU A 272 -7.58 20.39 0.46
N ASP A 273 -8.59 20.53 1.33
CA ASP A 273 -9.43 21.72 1.40
C ASP A 273 -8.71 22.92 2.04
N LEU A 274 -7.94 22.69 3.11
CA LEU A 274 -7.28 23.77 3.86
C LEU A 274 -5.95 24.23 3.24
N LYS A 275 -5.16 23.30 2.66
CA LYS A 275 -3.83 23.57 2.07
C LYS A 275 -3.59 22.65 0.86
N PRO A 276 -4.19 22.95 -0.29
CA PRO A 276 -3.95 22.16 -1.50
C PRO A 276 -2.46 22.19 -1.84
N GLN A 277 -1.84 21.02 -2.05
CA GLN A 277 -0.45 20.99 -2.51
C GLN A 277 -0.40 21.41 -3.99
N LEU A 278 0.74 21.96 -4.41
CA LEU A 278 0.95 22.39 -5.80
C LEU A 278 0.71 21.26 -6.80
N SER A 279 1.05 20.02 -6.43
CA SER A 279 0.75 18.80 -7.19
C SER A 279 -0.75 18.57 -7.41
N ASP A 280 -1.58 18.85 -6.39
CA ASP A 280 -3.03 18.66 -6.46
C ASP A 280 -3.67 19.76 -7.30
N THR A 281 -3.14 20.98 -7.21
CA THR A 281 -3.56 22.12 -8.05
C THR A 281 -3.27 21.85 -9.53
N VAL A 282 -2.10 21.29 -9.85
CA VAL A 282 -1.73 20.90 -11.22
C VAL A 282 -2.61 19.76 -11.72
N ARG A 283 -2.90 18.75 -10.88
CA ARG A 283 -3.82 17.65 -11.21
C ARG A 283 -5.27 18.10 -11.39
N TYR A 284 -5.74 19.04 -10.57
CA TYR A 284 -7.08 19.64 -10.70
C TYR A 284 -7.17 20.45 -12.00
N THR A 285 -6.15 21.27 -12.29
CA THR A 285 -6.05 22.01 -13.54
C THR A 285 -6.05 21.06 -14.75
N GLN A 286 -5.40 19.90 -14.65
CA GLN A 286 -5.43 18.85 -15.67
C GLN A 286 -6.84 18.29 -15.90
N LEU A 287 -7.59 17.96 -14.84
CA LEU A 287 -8.98 17.48 -14.96
C LEU A 287 -9.89 18.54 -15.57
N VAL A 288 -9.70 19.80 -15.21
CA VAL A 288 -10.46 20.93 -15.78
C VAL A 288 -10.10 21.15 -17.25
N LEU A 289 -8.83 21.07 -17.64
CA LEU A 289 -8.40 21.19 -19.04
C LEU A 289 -8.86 20.01 -19.89
N GLN A 290 -8.80 18.78 -19.38
CA GLN A 290 -9.36 17.60 -20.08
C GLN A 290 -10.88 17.67 -20.20
N LYS A 291 -11.59 18.17 -19.18
CA LYS A 291 -13.04 18.45 -19.27
C LYS A 291 -13.35 19.56 -20.27
N LYS A 292 -12.51 20.61 -20.35
CA LYS A 292 -12.63 21.70 -21.35
C LYS A 292 -12.27 21.25 -22.77
N GLN A 293 -11.42 20.24 -22.95
CA GLN A 293 -11.16 19.62 -24.26
C GLN A 293 -12.25 18.63 -24.68
N LYS A 294 -13.11 18.18 -23.76
CA LYS A 294 -14.23 17.24 -24.01
C LYS A 294 -15.62 17.85 -24.33
N PRO A 295 -15.77 19.08 -24.84
CA PRO A 295 -17.02 19.45 -25.52
C PRO A 295 -16.76 20.17 -26.85
N CYS A 296 -16.62 19.41 -27.96
CA CYS A 296 -17.15 19.76 -29.29
C CYS A 296 -16.89 18.64 -30.32
N GLY A 297 -17.47 17.45 -30.13
CA GLY A 297 -17.30 16.34 -31.10
C GLY A 297 -18.54 15.46 -31.34
N ARG A 298 -19.66 15.74 -30.67
CA ARG A 298 -20.91 14.95 -30.83
C ARG A 298 -22.16 15.82 -30.68
N VAL A 299 -22.27 16.89 -31.45
CA VAL A 299 -23.58 17.49 -31.76
C VAL A 299 -23.50 17.98 -33.20
N GLY A 300 -24.33 17.42 -34.09
CA GLY A 300 -24.52 17.95 -35.46
C GLY A 300 -24.18 17.02 -36.63
N ARG A 301 -24.78 15.84 -36.72
CA ARG A 301 -25.23 15.31 -38.01
C ARG A 301 -26.71 14.95 -37.89
N GLY A 302 -27.52 15.99 -37.90
CA GLY A 302 -28.92 15.86 -38.27
C GLY A 302 -29.03 15.74 -39.78
N VAL A 303 -29.84 14.77 -40.21
CA VAL A 303 -30.89 14.88 -41.24
C VAL A 303 -30.57 15.73 -42.48
N GLY A 304 -30.53 15.07 -43.65
CA GLY A 304 -30.65 15.76 -44.93
C GLY A 304 -30.42 14.88 -46.16
N GLY A 305 -31.51 14.36 -46.73
CA GLY A 305 -31.70 14.21 -48.18
C GLY A 305 -31.07 13.01 -48.89
N GLY A 306 -31.93 12.15 -49.45
CA GLY A 306 -31.60 11.06 -50.38
C GLY A 306 -32.75 10.07 -50.45
#